data_AF-A0A1H4JIW3-F1
#
_entry.id   AF-A0A1H4JIW3-F1
#
_cell.length_a   1.000
_cell.length_b   1.000
_cell.length_c   1.000
_cell.angle_alpha   90.00
_cell.angle_beta   90.00
_cell.angle_gamma   90.00
#
_symmetry.space_group_name_H-M   'P 1'
#
loop_
_entity.id
_entity.type
_entity.pdbx_description
1 polymer ?
#
loop_
_entity_poly.entity_id
_entity_poly.type
_entity_poly.pdbx_seq_one_letter_code
_entity_poly.pdbx_strand_id
1 'polypeptide(L)'
;MTQQELRTTGSPVQAAMFPDGPDSVLRNPDVSETQWHRELVRAAVYPWLFLTELAGILLLVLAGVLGDGVASVLALSAGILTVSGSVLAGWHRASRIESDHRHGPARPCRLDRVRGEFFLRSRDFSGLGTASVAARTLFAGVDELYRSPARDWIDPALCAEVHRVAWQALCCLDRTRGARGLAVELAADPDSAVGDLAVAARHAVTAIDDALDEVVGHIHGCLVLTRAWEAKLRHTDLTARAEHTLAGLPGPDQLRRLSEAAEALPQAVFAYITAARDVTDAGPFPWEQPTRSRPRRSRALRSRLGTPFARTPAGHPRTGDGLP
;
A
#
# COMPACT_ATOMS: atom_id res chain seq x y z
N MET A 1 3.48 -31.28 1.66
CA MET A 1 3.35 -29.86 2.05
C MET A 1 3.51 -29.03 0.81
N THR A 2 2.40 -28.53 0.28
CA THR A 2 2.33 -27.79 -0.98
C THR A 2 2.81 -26.36 -0.77
N GLN A 3 3.63 -25.83 -1.69
CA GLN A 3 4.18 -24.45 -1.71
C GLN A 3 3.13 -23.32 -1.61
N GLN A 4 1.84 -23.67 -1.61
CA GLN A 4 0.71 -22.76 -1.60
C GLN A 4 0.34 -22.26 -0.18
N GLU A 5 0.77 -22.95 0.89
CA GLU A 5 0.54 -22.50 2.28
C GLU A 5 1.55 -21.43 2.76
N LEU A 6 2.64 -21.20 2.03
CA LEU A 6 3.61 -20.14 2.35
C LEU A 6 3.19 -18.74 1.87
N ARG A 7 2.04 -18.62 1.16
CA ARG A 7 1.59 -17.37 0.54
C ARG A 7 0.84 -16.41 1.46
N THR A 8 0.66 -16.73 2.74
CA THR A 8 -0.07 -15.90 3.71
C THR A 8 0.81 -15.34 4.84
N THR A 9 2.09 -15.11 4.58
CA THR A 9 2.94 -14.33 5.49
C THR A 9 3.01 -12.89 5.01
N GLY A 10 2.40 -11.98 5.79
CA GLY A 10 2.63 -10.55 5.69
C GLY A 10 4.13 -10.22 5.81
N SER A 11 4.49 -8.96 5.58
CA SER A 11 5.89 -8.51 5.71
C SER A 11 6.51 -8.98 7.04
N PRO A 12 7.75 -9.52 7.03
CA PRO A 12 8.46 -9.87 8.26
C PRO A 12 8.85 -8.62 9.06
N VAL A 13 8.68 -7.43 8.47
CA VAL A 13 8.74 -6.14 9.14
C VAL A 13 7.33 -5.70 9.52
N GLN A 14 7.12 -5.45 10.80
CA GLN A 14 5.83 -5.08 11.35
C GLN A 14 5.92 -3.77 12.13
N ALA A 15 4.87 -2.96 12.06
CA ALA A 15 4.71 -1.81 12.93
C ALA A 15 4.18 -2.30 14.29
N ALA A 16 4.83 -1.88 15.36
CA ALA A 16 4.46 -2.23 16.72
C ALA A 16 4.52 -1.00 17.64
N MET A 17 3.66 -0.98 18.66
CA MET A 17 3.60 0.06 19.68
C MET A 17 4.41 -0.37 20.91
N PHE A 18 5.39 0.43 21.30
CA PHE A 18 6.18 0.22 22.52
C PHE A 18 5.92 1.35 23.54
N PRO A 19 6.32 1.19 24.82
CA PRO A 19 6.16 2.24 25.84
C PRO A 19 6.83 3.58 25.45
N ASP A 20 7.89 3.51 24.65
CA ASP A 20 8.67 4.64 24.17
C ASP A 20 8.20 5.20 22.80
N GLY A 21 7.14 4.64 22.21
CA GLY A 21 6.53 5.09 20.95
C GLY A 21 6.32 3.98 19.92
N PRO A 22 5.73 4.31 18.75
CA PRO A 22 5.64 3.38 17.61
C PRO A 22 7.03 3.08 17.04
N ASP A 23 7.25 1.85 16.61
CA ASP A 23 8.52 1.37 16.05
C ASP A 23 8.30 0.25 15.03
N SER A 24 9.32 -0.04 14.22
CA SER A 24 9.34 -1.18 13.30
C SER A 24 10.11 -2.34 13.93
N VAL A 25 9.53 -3.54 13.86
CA VAL A 25 10.17 -4.79 14.29
C VAL A 25 10.44 -5.67 13.08
N LEU A 26 11.65 -6.20 12.98
CA LEU A 26 12.00 -7.25 12.04
C LEU A 26 11.93 -8.58 12.79
N ARG A 27 11.13 -9.53 12.30
CA ARG A 27 11.02 -10.86 12.92
C ARG A 27 12.27 -11.70 12.62
N ASN A 28 12.65 -12.57 13.56
CA ASN A 28 13.73 -13.53 13.36
C ASN A 28 13.31 -14.57 12.30
N PRO A 29 14.04 -14.72 11.18
CA PRO A 29 13.71 -15.69 10.12
C PRO A 29 13.81 -17.16 10.57
N ASP A 30 14.60 -17.46 11.61
CA ASP A 30 14.78 -18.83 12.11
C ASP A 30 13.66 -19.25 13.08
N VAL A 31 12.81 -18.31 13.51
CA VAL A 31 11.67 -18.59 14.37
C VAL A 31 10.48 -18.99 13.52
N SER A 32 10.07 -20.25 13.63
CA SER A 32 8.86 -20.74 12.95
C SER A 32 7.60 -20.01 13.44
N GLU A 33 6.59 -19.91 12.57
CA GLU A 33 5.32 -19.29 12.96
C GLU A 33 4.67 -19.98 14.16
N THR A 34 4.76 -21.30 14.25
CA THR A 34 4.18 -22.06 15.37
C THR A 34 4.88 -21.75 16.68
N GLN A 35 6.21 -21.59 16.66
CA GLN A 35 6.99 -21.16 17.81
C GLN A 35 6.64 -19.73 18.20
N TRP A 36 6.53 -18.83 17.23
CA TRP A 36 6.10 -17.44 17.44
C TRP A 36 4.74 -17.37 18.10
N HIS A 37 3.71 -18.01 17.52
CA HIS A 37 2.36 -18.06 18.06
C HIS A 37 2.32 -18.67 19.46
N ARG A 38 3.05 -19.76 19.69
CA ARG A 38 3.15 -20.37 21.02
C ARG A 38 3.71 -19.39 22.05
N GLU A 39 4.73 -18.61 21.69
CA GLU A 39 5.35 -17.65 22.61
C GLU A 39 4.50 -16.39 22.81
N LEU A 40 3.77 -15.91 21.78
CA LEU A 40 2.76 -14.86 21.93
C LEU A 40 1.67 -15.30 22.92
N VAL A 41 1.12 -16.51 22.74
CA VAL A 41 0.09 -17.06 23.64
C VAL A 41 0.64 -17.18 25.05
N ARG A 42 1.85 -17.75 25.22
CA ARG A 42 2.50 -17.83 26.55
C ARG A 42 2.68 -16.46 27.17
N ALA A 43 3.17 -15.47 26.43
CA ALA A 43 3.38 -14.12 26.94
C ALA A 43 2.05 -13.42 27.34
N ALA A 44 0.98 -13.63 26.58
CA ALA A 44 -0.33 -13.03 26.83
C ALA A 44 -1.09 -13.71 27.99
N VAL A 45 -0.98 -15.03 28.11
CA VAL A 45 -1.88 -15.85 28.92
C VAL A 45 -1.26 -16.20 30.29
N TYR A 46 0.05 -16.45 30.35
CA TYR A 46 0.75 -16.89 31.56
C TYR A 46 0.62 -15.95 32.78
N PRO A 47 0.65 -14.61 32.63
CA PRO A 47 0.56 -13.71 33.78
C PRO A 47 -0.83 -13.68 34.45
N TRP A 48 -1.87 -14.21 33.80
CA TRP A 48 -3.27 -14.03 34.22
C TRP A 48 -4.00 -15.33 34.50
N LEU A 49 -3.72 -16.43 33.77
CA LEU A 49 -4.30 -17.74 34.10
C LEU A 49 -4.06 -18.11 35.56
N PHE A 50 -2.88 -17.84 36.09
CA PHE A 50 -2.57 -18.22 37.47
C PHE A 50 -3.46 -17.56 38.52
N LEU A 51 -3.99 -16.36 38.26
CA LEU A 51 -4.88 -15.66 39.21
C LEU A 51 -6.35 -16.00 38.97
N THR A 52 -6.77 -16.11 37.70
CA THR A 52 -8.17 -16.37 37.37
C THR A 52 -8.55 -17.83 37.42
N GLU A 53 -7.62 -18.75 37.13
CA GLU A 53 -7.81 -20.18 37.39
C GLU A 53 -7.94 -20.43 38.89
N LEU A 54 -7.12 -19.77 39.72
CA LEU A 54 -7.17 -19.94 41.17
C LEU A 54 -8.49 -19.42 41.76
N ALA A 55 -8.98 -18.28 41.26
CA ALA A 55 -10.31 -17.77 41.60
C ALA A 55 -11.45 -18.69 41.09
N GLY A 56 -11.33 -19.22 39.88
CA GLY A 56 -12.32 -20.15 39.30
C GLY A 56 -12.38 -21.49 40.01
N ILE A 57 -11.22 -22.07 40.36
CA ILE A 57 -11.10 -23.30 41.18
C ILE A 57 -11.71 -23.05 42.55
N LEU A 58 -11.41 -21.92 43.19
CA LEU A 58 -11.98 -21.58 44.50
C LEU A 58 -13.51 -21.49 44.45
N LEU A 59 -14.08 -20.89 43.40
CA LEU A 59 -15.53 -20.81 43.19
C LEU A 59 -16.17 -22.17 42.92
N LEU A 60 -15.51 -23.06 42.18
CA LEU A 60 -15.97 -24.44 41.94
C LEU A 60 -15.92 -25.29 43.21
N VAL A 61 -14.87 -25.16 44.02
CA VAL A 61 -14.78 -25.79 45.34
C VAL A 61 -15.90 -25.26 46.25
N LEU A 62 -16.15 -23.95 46.26
CA LEU A 62 -17.23 -23.34 47.04
C LEU A 62 -18.61 -23.87 46.62
N ALA A 63 -18.84 -24.03 45.31
CA ALA A 63 -20.09 -24.60 44.77
C ALA A 63 -20.31 -26.05 45.23
N GLY A 64 -19.26 -26.87 45.28
CA GLY A 64 -19.33 -28.24 45.77
C GLY A 64 -19.59 -28.35 47.29
N VAL A 65 -19.14 -27.36 48.07
CA VAL A 65 -19.37 -27.31 49.53
C VAL A 65 -20.79 -26.82 49.88
N LEU A 66 -21.39 -25.97 49.05
CA LEU A 66 -22.72 -25.38 49.29
C LEU A 66 -23.91 -26.33 49.04
N GLY A 67 -23.69 -27.51 48.45
CA GLY A 67 -24.72 -28.52 48.20
C GLY A 67 -25.71 -28.14 47.07
N ASP A 68 -26.87 -28.79 47.05
CA ASP A 68 -27.91 -28.56 46.04
C ASP A 68 -28.76 -27.32 46.38
N GLY A 69 -28.63 -26.25 45.59
CA GLY A 69 -29.40 -25.03 45.78
C GLY A 69 -29.09 -23.93 44.77
N VAL A 70 -29.88 -22.85 44.81
CA VAL A 70 -29.69 -21.68 43.92
C VAL A 70 -28.27 -21.10 44.06
N ALA A 71 -27.69 -21.17 45.26
CA ALA A 71 -26.33 -20.70 45.53
C ALA A 71 -25.24 -21.49 44.78
N SER A 72 -25.38 -22.81 44.61
CA SER A 72 -24.39 -23.61 43.88
C SER A 72 -24.50 -23.39 42.36
N VAL A 73 -25.71 -23.20 41.83
CA VAL A 73 -25.92 -22.80 40.43
C VAL A 73 -25.31 -21.42 40.14
N LEU A 74 -25.47 -20.46 41.06
CA LEU A 74 -24.85 -19.13 40.94
C LEU A 74 -23.32 -19.19 41.04
N ALA A 75 -22.77 -19.99 41.95
CA ALA A 75 -21.32 -20.15 42.08
C ALA A 75 -20.70 -20.83 40.85
N LEU A 76 -21.36 -21.86 40.31
CA LEU A 76 -20.91 -22.58 39.11
C LEU A 76 -20.99 -21.70 37.86
N SER A 77 -22.08 -20.95 37.67
CA SER A 77 -22.21 -19.99 36.57
C SER A 77 -21.19 -18.85 36.66
N ALA A 78 -20.93 -18.31 37.87
CA ALA A 78 -19.89 -17.32 38.10
C ALA A 78 -18.48 -17.88 37.79
N GLY A 79 -18.19 -19.13 38.18
CA GLY A 79 -16.96 -19.82 37.83
C GLY A 79 -16.76 -19.96 36.32
N ILE A 80 -17.78 -20.46 35.60
CA ILE A 80 -17.76 -20.59 34.13
C ILE A 80 -17.57 -19.23 33.45
N LEU A 81 -18.30 -18.19 33.89
CA LEU A 81 -18.16 -16.83 33.35
C LEU A 81 -16.76 -16.28 33.58
N THR A 82 -16.18 -16.52 34.75
CA THR A 82 -14.82 -16.06 35.09
C THR A 82 -13.78 -16.74 34.21
N VAL A 83 -13.88 -18.06 34.02
CA VAL A 83 -12.97 -18.82 33.14
C VAL A 83 -13.15 -18.38 31.69
N SER A 84 -14.39 -18.31 31.19
CA SER A 84 -14.70 -17.94 29.81
C SER A 84 -14.26 -16.50 29.51
N GLY A 85 -14.53 -15.56 30.42
CA GLY A 85 -14.10 -14.16 30.31
C GLY A 85 -12.57 -14.04 30.32
N SER A 86 -11.88 -14.87 31.10
CA SER A 86 -10.42 -14.92 31.13
C SER A 86 -9.83 -15.44 29.81
N VAL A 87 -10.44 -16.48 29.23
CA VAL A 87 -10.04 -17.02 27.91
C VAL A 87 -10.24 -15.97 26.82
N LEU A 88 -11.40 -15.31 26.80
CA LEU A 88 -11.69 -14.24 25.82
C LEU A 88 -10.75 -13.04 25.99
N ALA A 89 -10.48 -12.61 27.22
CA ALA A 89 -9.52 -11.54 27.50
C ALA A 89 -8.10 -11.93 27.11
N GLY A 90 -7.70 -13.17 27.37
CA GLY A 90 -6.41 -13.74 26.95
C GLY A 90 -6.27 -13.79 25.44
N TRP A 91 -7.31 -14.26 24.74
CA TRP A 91 -7.36 -14.29 23.27
C TRP A 91 -7.30 -12.88 22.68
N HIS A 92 -8.08 -11.94 23.21
CA HIS A 92 -8.08 -10.56 22.72
C HIS A 92 -6.71 -9.89 22.93
N ARG A 93 -6.03 -10.16 24.05
CA ARG A 93 -4.66 -9.69 24.26
C ARG A 93 -3.65 -10.38 23.36
N ALA A 94 -3.76 -11.70 23.15
CA ALA A 94 -2.91 -12.43 22.23
C ALA A 94 -3.02 -11.88 20.79
N SER A 95 -4.23 -11.51 20.34
CA SER A 95 -4.42 -10.86 19.04
C SER A 95 -3.81 -9.46 18.94
N ARG A 96 -3.58 -8.78 20.08
CA ARG A 96 -2.98 -7.44 20.13
C ARG A 96 -1.48 -7.47 20.37
N ILE A 97 -0.94 -8.51 21.00
CA ILE A 97 0.47 -8.56 21.39
C ILE A 97 1.43 -8.62 20.18
N GLU A 98 0.92 -8.94 18.98
CA GLU A 98 1.66 -8.80 17.73
C GLU A 98 1.95 -7.36 17.32
N SER A 99 1.15 -6.40 17.80
CA SER A 99 1.22 -4.98 17.42
C SER A 99 1.32 -4.03 18.61
N ASP A 100 1.10 -4.51 19.84
CA ASP A 100 1.13 -3.72 21.06
C ASP A 100 1.99 -4.40 22.13
N HIS A 101 3.22 -3.90 22.25
CA HIS A 101 4.22 -4.26 23.24
C HIS A 101 4.27 -3.24 24.39
N ARG A 102 3.20 -2.46 24.62
CA ARG A 102 3.11 -1.56 25.78
C ARG A 102 2.89 -2.36 27.05
N HIS A 103 3.98 -2.91 27.57
CA HIS A 103 4.01 -3.58 28.86
C HIS A 103 4.58 -2.63 29.91
N GLY A 104 3.96 -2.60 31.09
CA GLY A 104 4.44 -1.76 32.19
C GLY A 104 5.85 -2.17 32.64
N PRO A 105 6.66 -1.25 33.18
CA PRO A 105 8.04 -1.53 33.59
C PRO A 105 8.15 -2.64 34.63
N ALA A 106 7.09 -2.85 35.43
CA ALA A 106 7.01 -3.93 36.42
C ALA A 106 6.76 -5.33 35.81
N ARG A 107 6.44 -5.44 34.51
CA ARG A 107 6.10 -6.69 33.82
C ARG A 107 6.61 -6.67 32.37
N PRO A 108 7.94 -6.71 32.14
CA PRO A 108 8.49 -6.76 30.78
C PRO A 108 8.00 -8.02 30.07
N CYS A 109 7.51 -7.86 28.83
CA CYS A 109 7.11 -8.99 28.00
C CYS A 109 8.29 -9.90 27.74
N ARG A 110 8.05 -11.21 27.77
CA ARG A 110 9.09 -12.22 27.54
C ARG A 110 9.76 -12.04 26.18
N LEU A 111 8.99 -11.69 25.16
CA LEU A 111 9.48 -11.49 23.79
C LEU A 111 10.47 -10.33 23.69
N ASP A 112 10.38 -9.37 24.61
CA ASP A 112 11.22 -8.17 24.63
C ASP A 112 12.45 -8.34 25.55
N ARG A 113 12.58 -9.46 26.28
CA ARG A 113 13.64 -9.66 27.28
C ARG A 113 15.01 -9.88 26.66
N VAL A 114 15.08 -10.65 25.58
CA VAL A 114 16.33 -11.00 24.91
C VAL A 114 16.24 -10.47 23.49
N ARG A 115 17.03 -9.43 23.23
CA ARG A 115 17.10 -8.83 21.92
C ARG A 115 17.61 -9.83 20.88
N GLY A 116 16.95 -9.87 19.72
CA GLY A 116 17.34 -10.76 18.63
C GLY A 116 16.98 -12.23 18.86
N GLU A 117 16.34 -12.60 19.98
CA GLU A 117 15.77 -13.95 20.11
C GLU A 117 14.57 -14.11 19.17
N PHE A 118 13.64 -13.17 19.25
CA PHE A 118 12.35 -13.20 18.54
C PHE A 118 12.26 -12.13 17.44
N PHE A 119 12.74 -10.93 17.73
CA PHE A 119 12.74 -9.82 16.80
C PHE A 119 13.84 -8.80 17.15
N LEU A 120 14.10 -7.90 16.21
CA LEU A 120 14.95 -6.72 16.39
C LEU A 120 14.11 -5.48 16.17
N ARG A 121 14.24 -4.45 17.01
CA ARG A 121 13.58 -3.16 16.80
C ARG A 121 14.47 -2.22 16.02
N SER A 122 13.88 -1.37 15.18
CA SER A 122 14.64 -0.37 14.44
C SER A 122 15.33 0.62 15.40
N ARG A 123 14.63 1.02 16.48
CA ARG A 123 15.17 1.94 17.49
C ARG A 123 16.33 1.35 18.27
N ASP A 124 16.46 0.03 18.34
CA ASP A 124 17.60 -0.56 19.04
C ASP A 124 18.95 -0.19 18.39
N PHE A 125 18.94 0.21 17.12
CA PHE A 125 20.12 0.66 16.38
C PHE A 125 20.30 2.19 16.39
N SER A 126 19.43 2.90 17.11
CA SER A 126 19.61 4.34 17.35
C SER A 126 20.89 4.60 18.16
N GLY A 127 21.56 5.71 17.86
CA GLY A 127 22.82 6.07 18.53
C GLY A 127 24.08 5.36 18.01
N LEU A 128 23.98 4.48 17.01
CA LEU A 128 25.15 3.84 16.38
C LEU A 128 25.81 4.69 15.27
N GLY A 129 25.57 6.00 15.25
CA GLY A 129 26.12 6.90 14.23
C GLY A 129 25.62 6.58 12.81
N THR A 130 26.53 6.54 11.84
CA THR A 130 26.25 6.21 10.43
C THR A 130 25.63 4.82 10.26
N ALA A 131 26.01 3.85 11.10
CA ALA A 131 25.48 2.49 11.06
C ALA A 131 23.97 2.42 11.35
N SER A 132 23.40 3.43 12.00
CA SER A 132 21.94 3.54 12.18
C SER A 132 21.20 3.75 10.85
N VAL A 133 21.84 4.39 9.87
CA VAL A 133 21.29 4.58 8.52
C VAL A 133 21.27 3.25 7.78
N ALA A 134 22.36 2.48 7.84
CA ALA A 134 22.43 1.14 7.27
C ALA A 134 21.32 0.24 7.85
N ALA A 135 21.15 0.21 9.17
CA ALA A 135 20.08 -0.54 9.82
C ALA A 135 18.69 -0.14 9.31
N ARG A 136 18.39 1.17 9.25
CA ARG A 136 17.10 1.66 8.71
C ARG A 136 16.87 1.24 7.27
N THR A 137 17.90 1.28 6.43
CA THR A 137 17.82 0.86 5.03
C THR A 137 17.55 -0.65 4.92
N LEU A 138 18.14 -1.47 5.78
CA LEU A 138 17.86 -2.91 5.83
C LEU A 138 16.41 -3.20 6.22
N PHE A 139 15.89 -2.54 7.26
CA PHE A 139 14.47 -2.68 7.66
C PHE A 139 13.54 -2.26 6.52
N ALA A 140 13.75 -1.07 5.96
CA ALA A 140 12.92 -0.55 4.88
C ALA A 140 13.00 -1.43 3.62
N GLY A 141 14.20 -1.93 3.30
CA GLY A 141 14.42 -2.76 2.12
C GLY A 141 13.73 -4.12 2.22
N VAL A 142 13.84 -4.81 3.37
CA VAL A 142 13.10 -6.07 3.58
C VAL A 142 11.59 -5.81 3.52
N ASP A 143 11.11 -4.75 4.18
CA ASP A 143 9.69 -4.42 4.18
C ASP A 143 9.15 -4.15 2.77
N GLU A 144 9.89 -3.36 2.00
CA GLU A 144 9.53 -3.03 0.63
C GLU A 144 9.51 -4.26 -0.28
N LEU A 145 10.54 -5.12 -0.19
CA LEU A 145 10.60 -6.35 -0.99
C LEU A 145 9.39 -7.25 -0.72
N TYR A 146 8.97 -7.38 0.54
CA TYR A 146 7.85 -8.24 0.92
C TYR A 146 6.47 -7.65 0.62
N ARG A 147 6.36 -6.31 0.52
CA ARG A 147 5.12 -5.61 0.13
C ARG A 147 5.01 -5.37 -1.37
N SER A 148 6.08 -5.58 -2.11
CA SER A 148 6.12 -5.43 -3.56
C SER A 148 5.09 -6.33 -4.25
N PRO A 149 4.24 -5.81 -5.16
CA PRO A 149 3.40 -6.62 -6.03
C PRO A 149 4.21 -7.57 -6.95
N ALA A 150 5.48 -7.26 -7.21
CA ALA A 150 6.38 -8.14 -7.95
C ALA A 150 6.80 -9.38 -7.16
N ARG A 151 6.56 -9.44 -5.83
CA ARG A 151 6.88 -10.60 -4.98
C ARG A 151 6.29 -11.90 -5.52
N ASP A 152 5.09 -11.87 -6.09
CA ASP A 152 4.44 -13.07 -6.65
C ASP A 152 5.19 -13.67 -7.85
N TRP A 153 6.11 -12.90 -8.44
CA TRP A 153 6.96 -13.28 -9.57
C TRP A 153 8.39 -13.63 -9.15
N ILE A 154 8.74 -13.42 -7.88
CA ILE A 154 10.06 -13.70 -7.32
C ILE A 154 9.95 -15.04 -6.58
N ASP A 155 10.99 -15.89 -6.70
CA ASP A 155 11.06 -17.10 -5.90
C ASP A 155 10.98 -16.74 -4.39
N PRO A 156 10.00 -17.25 -3.64
CA PRO A 156 9.89 -16.99 -2.21
C PRO A 156 11.16 -17.31 -1.42
N ALA A 157 11.97 -18.28 -1.89
CA ALA A 157 13.25 -18.61 -1.27
C ALA A 157 14.24 -17.43 -1.34
N LEU A 158 14.24 -16.65 -2.42
CA LEU A 158 15.10 -15.47 -2.56
C LEU A 158 14.69 -14.35 -1.62
N CYS A 159 13.38 -14.11 -1.45
CA CYS A 159 12.89 -13.15 -0.46
C CYS A 159 13.30 -13.56 0.96
N ALA A 160 13.17 -14.85 1.28
CA ALA A 160 13.61 -15.39 2.57
C ALA A 160 15.13 -15.27 2.78
N GLU A 161 15.92 -15.41 1.71
CA GLU A 161 17.37 -15.22 1.77
C GLU A 161 17.73 -13.76 2.05
N VAL A 162 17.08 -12.80 1.37
CA VAL A 162 17.28 -11.36 1.64
C VAL A 162 16.92 -11.02 3.07
N HIS A 163 15.81 -11.57 3.60
CA HIS A 163 15.44 -11.41 5.00
C HIS A 163 16.50 -12.00 5.94
N ARG A 164 17.00 -13.22 5.67
CA ARG A 164 18.08 -13.85 6.47
C ARG A 164 19.38 -13.03 6.45
N VAL A 165 19.80 -12.54 5.29
CA VAL A 165 21.00 -11.69 5.16
C VAL A 165 20.83 -10.39 5.93
N ALA A 166 19.70 -9.69 5.77
CA ALA A 166 19.42 -8.47 6.50
C ALA A 166 19.39 -8.69 8.02
N TRP A 167 18.78 -9.79 8.47
CA TRP A 167 18.75 -10.19 9.88
C TRP A 167 20.17 -10.41 10.43
N GLN A 168 20.99 -11.20 9.73
CA GLN A 168 22.38 -11.47 10.14
C GLN A 168 23.23 -10.21 10.18
N ALA A 169 23.07 -9.31 9.20
CA ALA A 169 23.75 -8.01 9.16
C ALA A 169 23.38 -7.16 10.40
N LEU A 170 22.10 -7.11 10.75
CA LEU A 170 21.63 -6.42 11.95
C LEU A 170 22.14 -7.08 13.25
N CYS A 171 22.18 -8.40 13.33
CA CYS A 171 22.78 -9.12 14.46
C CYS A 171 24.30 -8.88 14.57
N CYS A 172 25.02 -8.75 13.45
CA CYS A 172 26.42 -8.34 13.43
C CYS A 172 26.55 -6.91 13.98
N LEU A 173 25.73 -5.98 13.49
CA LEU A 173 25.74 -4.60 13.96
C LEU A 173 25.45 -4.50 15.46
N ASP A 174 24.48 -5.26 15.97
CA ASP A 174 24.17 -5.28 17.40
C ASP A 174 25.38 -5.73 18.25
N ARG A 175 26.05 -6.80 17.83
CA ARG A 175 27.26 -7.31 18.50
C ARG A 175 28.41 -6.30 18.52
N THR A 176 28.45 -5.35 17.58
CA THR A 176 29.48 -4.30 17.58
C THR A 176 29.26 -3.17 18.58
N ARG A 177 28.12 -3.09 19.27
CA ARG A 177 27.82 -1.94 20.17
C ARG A 177 28.91 -1.72 21.22
N GLY A 178 29.37 -2.78 21.87
CA GLY A 178 30.41 -2.69 22.90
C GLY A 178 31.72 -2.15 22.35
N ALA A 179 32.15 -2.66 21.18
CA ALA A 179 33.36 -2.21 20.50
C ALA A 179 33.26 -0.74 20.06
N ARG A 180 32.08 -0.30 19.60
CA ARG A 180 31.83 1.10 19.24
C ARG A 180 31.87 2.02 20.45
N GLY A 181 31.25 1.62 21.56
CA GLY A 181 31.31 2.37 22.83
C GLY A 181 32.76 2.53 23.30
N LEU A 182 33.52 1.43 23.32
CA LEU A 182 34.94 1.44 23.65
C LEU A 182 35.75 2.35 22.71
N ALA A 183 35.50 2.28 21.40
CA ALA A 183 36.20 3.12 20.42
C ALA A 183 35.93 4.62 20.63
N VAL A 184 34.72 4.99 21.07
CA VAL A 184 34.36 6.36 21.44
C VAL A 184 35.03 6.80 22.74
N GLU A 185 35.05 5.94 23.76
CA GLU A 185 35.73 6.24 25.03
C GLU A 185 37.25 6.40 24.83
N LEU A 186 37.88 5.48 24.11
CA LEU A 186 39.29 5.54 23.75
C LEU A 186 39.63 6.76 22.87
N ALA A 187 38.66 7.27 22.11
CA ALA A 187 38.83 8.48 21.32
C ALA A 187 38.84 9.77 22.15
N ALA A 188 38.24 9.75 23.35
CA ALA A 188 38.15 10.90 24.22
C ALA A 188 39.45 11.16 25.02
N ASP A 189 40.36 10.18 25.11
CA ASP A 189 41.67 10.31 25.77
C ASP A 189 42.83 9.94 24.82
N PRO A 190 43.12 10.81 23.83
CA PRO A 190 44.13 10.54 22.79
C PRO A 190 45.57 10.57 23.30
N ASP A 191 45.82 11.12 24.50
CA ASP A 191 47.15 11.25 25.10
C ASP A 191 47.53 10.07 26.00
N SER A 192 46.62 9.10 26.20
CA SER A 192 46.89 7.89 26.98
C SER A 192 47.81 6.91 26.23
N ALA A 193 48.50 6.04 26.98
CA ALA A 193 49.33 4.96 26.45
C ALA A 193 48.57 3.90 25.61
N VAL A 194 47.28 4.11 25.36
CA VAL A 194 46.33 3.20 24.71
C VAL A 194 45.98 3.66 23.28
N GLY A 195 46.66 4.67 22.75
CA GLY A 195 46.41 5.25 21.42
C GLY A 195 46.38 4.24 20.27
N ASP A 196 47.30 3.27 20.25
CA ASP A 196 47.33 2.21 19.22
C ASP A 196 46.08 1.31 19.27
N LEU A 197 45.56 1.04 20.48
CA LEU A 197 44.34 0.26 20.68
C LEU A 197 43.10 1.05 20.20
N ALA A 198 43.09 2.37 20.42
CA ALA A 198 42.02 3.24 19.92
C ALA A 198 41.96 3.25 18.39
N VAL A 199 43.12 3.33 17.73
CA VAL A 199 43.24 3.25 16.27
C VAL A 199 42.78 1.88 15.76
N ALA A 200 43.23 0.79 16.39
CA ALA A 200 42.84 -0.57 16.03
C ALA A 200 41.32 -0.80 16.18
N ALA A 201 40.72 -0.32 17.28
CA ALA A 201 39.28 -0.42 17.51
C ALA A 201 38.48 0.36 16.45
N ARG A 202 38.91 1.59 16.10
CA ARG A 202 38.28 2.37 15.03
C ARG A 202 38.39 1.66 13.68
N HIS A 203 39.57 1.16 13.32
CA HIS A 203 39.77 0.43 12.07
C HIS A 203 38.89 -0.82 11.99
N ALA A 204 38.75 -1.57 13.08
CA ALA A 204 37.86 -2.72 13.14
C ALA A 204 36.38 -2.34 12.97
N VAL A 205 35.93 -1.24 13.60
CA VAL A 205 34.57 -0.73 13.44
C VAL A 205 34.33 -0.27 11.99
N THR A 206 35.27 0.46 11.38
CA THR A 206 35.17 0.92 9.99
C THR A 206 35.09 -0.25 9.02
N ALA A 207 35.93 -1.27 9.17
CA ALA A 207 35.86 -2.46 8.30
C ALA A 207 34.51 -3.19 8.38
N ILE A 208 33.85 -3.17 9.54
CA ILE A 208 32.50 -3.73 9.70
C ILE A 208 31.46 -2.82 9.04
N ASP A 209 31.59 -1.50 9.19
CA ASP A 209 30.70 -0.54 8.52
C ASP A 209 30.79 -0.67 6.99
N ASP A 210 32.00 -0.77 6.43
CA ASP A 210 32.21 -0.96 5.00
C ASP A 210 31.55 -2.26 4.48
N ALA A 211 31.70 -3.36 5.21
CA ALA A 211 31.06 -4.63 4.88
C ALA A 211 29.52 -4.57 4.99
N LEU A 212 28.99 -3.81 5.96
CA LEU A 212 27.55 -3.59 6.09
C LEU A 212 27.02 -2.73 4.94
N ASP A 213 27.77 -1.71 4.52
CA ASP A 213 27.40 -0.87 3.38
C ASP A 213 27.38 -1.67 2.06
N GLU A 214 28.28 -2.64 1.88
CA GLU A 214 28.23 -3.58 0.76
C GLU A 214 26.94 -4.43 0.77
N VAL A 215 26.56 -4.98 1.93
CA VAL A 215 25.31 -5.73 2.09
C VAL A 215 24.09 -4.85 1.77
N VAL A 216 24.08 -3.61 2.28
CA VAL A 216 23.03 -2.63 1.95
C VAL A 216 22.98 -2.35 0.45
N GLY A 217 24.13 -2.20 -0.20
CA GLY A 217 24.24 -2.02 -1.64
C GLY A 217 23.63 -3.19 -2.43
N HIS A 218 23.91 -4.42 -2.03
CA HIS A 218 23.35 -5.62 -2.67
C HIS A 218 21.84 -5.72 -2.50
N ILE A 219 21.32 -5.49 -1.29
CA ILE A 219 19.86 -5.48 -1.03
C ILE A 219 19.19 -4.35 -1.82
N HIS A 220 19.82 -3.18 -1.89
CA HIS A 220 19.33 -2.09 -2.73
C HIS A 220 19.28 -2.49 -4.21
N GLY A 221 20.29 -3.20 -4.72
CA GLY A 221 20.29 -3.79 -6.06
C GLY A 221 19.08 -4.70 -6.30
N CYS A 222 18.74 -5.57 -5.34
CA CYS A 222 17.55 -6.42 -5.42
C CYS A 222 16.25 -5.58 -5.52
N LEU A 223 16.15 -4.48 -4.75
CA LEU A 223 15.00 -3.58 -4.82
C LEU A 223 14.89 -2.84 -6.14
N VAL A 224 16.01 -2.36 -6.69
CA VAL A 224 16.04 -1.71 -8.01
C VAL A 224 15.51 -2.66 -9.09
N LEU A 225 15.97 -3.92 -9.09
CA LEU A 225 15.48 -4.93 -10.02
C LEU A 225 13.98 -5.23 -9.83
N THR A 226 13.54 -5.33 -8.57
CA THR A 226 12.13 -5.56 -8.23
C THR A 226 11.24 -4.42 -8.73
N ARG A 227 11.61 -3.16 -8.46
CA ARG A 227 10.90 -1.97 -8.94
C ARG A 227 10.86 -1.88 -10.47
N ALA A 228 11.97 -2.22 -11.14
CA ALA A 228 12.04 -2.24 -12.60
C ALA A 228 11.07 -3.29 -13.18
N TRP A 229 11.00 -4.46 -12.54
CA TRP A 229 10.04 -5.49 -12.92
C TRP A 229 8.59 -5.03 -12.71
N GLU A 230 8.26 -4.40 -11.57
CA GLU A 230 6.94 -3.81 -11.35
C GLU A 230 6.58 -2.74 -12.39
N ALA A 231 7.53 -1.88 -12.76
CA ALA A 231 7.31 -0.88 -13.80
C ALA A 231 6.99 -1.53 -15.15
N LYS A 232 7.68 -2.63 -15.49
CA LYS A 232 7.40 -3.41 -16.71
C LYS A 232 6.03 -4.08 -16.65
N LEU A 233 5.67 -4.71 -15.54
CA LEU A 233 4.33 -5.31 -15.35
C LEU A 233 3.22 -4.28 -15.50
N ARG A 234 3.37 -3.11 -14.88
CA ARG A 234 2.42 -2.00 -15.01
C ARG A 234 2.31 -1.51 -16.45
N HIS A 235 3.43 -1.39 -17.16
CA HIS A 235 3.42 -0.98 -18.55
C HIS A 235 2.67 -1.97 -19.44
N THR A 236 2.94 -3.28 -19.30
CA THR A 236 2.24 -4.32 -20.07
C THR A 236 0.74 -4.33 -19.82
N ASP A 237 0.31 -4.20 -18.57
CA ASP A 237 -1.10 -4.12 -18.19
C ASP A 237 -1.78 -2.85 -18.74
N LEU A 238 -1.11 -1.69 -18.66
CA LEU A 238 -1.62 -0.45 -19.26
C LEU A 238 -1.76 -0.56 -20.78
N THR A 239 -0.79 -1.15 -21.47
CA THR A 239 -0.85 -1.38 -22.92
C THR A 239 -2.02 -2.29 -23.28
N ALA A 240 -2.20 -3.41 -22.58
CA ALA A 240 -3.31 -4.32 -22.82
C ALA A 240 -4.68 -3.66 -22.58
N ARG A 241 -4.83 -2.87 -21.51
CA ARG A 241 -6.07 -2.10 -21.26
C ARG A 241 -6.29 -1.02 -22.31
N ALA A 242 -5.23 -0.35 -22.77
CA ALA A 242 -5.33 0.66 -23.82
C ALA A 242 -5.77 0.04 -25.14
N GLU A 243 -5.15 -1.07 -25.56
CA GLU A 243 -5.53 -1.83 -26.74
C GLU A 243 -6.99 -2.29 -26.68
N HIS A 244 -7.40 -2.89 -25.55
CA HIS A 244 -8.79 -3.31 -25.35
C HIS A 244 -9.77 -2.13 -25.42
N THR A 245 -9.43 -1.01 -24.79
CA THR A 245 -10.28 0.20 -24.77
C THR A 245 -10.41 0.81 -26.16
N LEU A 246 -9.29 0.93 -26.89
CA LEU A 246 -9.24 1.47 -28.25
C LEU A 246 -9.99 0.57 -29.24
N ALA A 247 -9.91 -0.75 -29.08
CA ALA A 247 -10.67 -1.71 -29.89
C ALA A 247 -12.20 -1.59 -29.68
N GLY A 248 -12.63 -1.09 -28.52
CA GLY A 248 -14.04 -0.84 -28.22
C GLY A 248 -14.59 0.49 -28.76
N LEU A 249 -13.74 1.38 -29.30
CA LEU A 249 -14.20 2.65 -29.85
C LEU A 249 -14.94 2.45 -31.18
N PRO A 250 -16.02 3.21 -31.44
CA PRO A 250 -16.72 3.15 -32.71
C PRO A 250 -15.79 3.55 -33.84
N GLY A 251 -15.68 2.69 -34.85
CA GLY A 251 -14.85 2.96 -36.03
C GLY A 251 -15.35 4.16 -36.85
N PRO A 252 -14.49 4.75 -37.70
CA PRO A 252 -14.84 5.90 -38.51
C PRO A 252 -16.06 5.64 -39.43
N ASP A 253 -16.22 4.40 -39.92
CA ASP A 253 -17.40 4.01 -40.71
C ASP A 253 -18.70 3.95 -39.90
N GLN A 254 -18.63 3.65 -38.60
CA GLN A 254 -19.82 3.67 -37.75
C GLN A 254 -20.24 5.11 -37.45
N LEU A 255 -19.28 6.00 -37.15
CA LEU A 255 -19.54 7.43 -36.98
C LEU A 255 -20.06 8.07 -38.27
N ARG A 256 -19.50 7.70 -39.42
CA ARG A 256 -19.97 8.15 -40.74
C ARG A 256 -21.41 7.72 -41.00
N ARG A 257 -21.74 6.44 -40.78
CA ARG A 257 -23.13 5.94 -40.91
C ARG A 257 -24.10 6.64 -39.96
N LEU A 258 -23.67 6.94 -38.73
CA LEU A 258 -24.48 7.72 -37.78
C LEU A 258 -24.73 9.14 -38.29
N SER A 259 -23.71 9.80 -38.85
CA SER A 259 -23.84 11.12 -39.46
C SER A 259 -24.79 11.10 -40.66
N GLU A 260 -24.60 10.14 -41.58
CA GLU A 260 -25.46 9.96 -42.76
C GLU A 260 -26.92 9.71 -42.35
N ALA A 261 -27.15 8.87 -41.33
CA ALA A 261 -28.49 8.63 -40.79
C ALA A 261 -29.09 9.87 -40.14
N ALA A 262 -28.29 10.65 -39.39
CA ALA A 262 -28.74 11.89 -38.77
C ALA A 262 -29.08 12.96 -39.81
N GLU A 263 -28.33 13.04 -40.92
CA GLU A 263 -28.62 13.95 -42.04
C GLU A 263 -29.90 13.56 -42.80
N ALA A 264 -30.19 12.28 -42.93
CA ALA A 264 -31.40 11.78 -43.59
C ALA A 264 -32.67 11.94 -42.73
N LEU A 265 -32.53 11.98 -41.40
CA LEU A 265 -33.64 11.98 -40.45
C LEU A 265 -34.62 13.15 -40.66
N PRO A 266 -34.18 14.44 -40.79
CA PRO A 266 -35.10 15.56 -41.01
C PRO A 266 -35.89 15.43 -42.31
N GLN A 267 -35.29 14.87 -43.36
CA GLN A 267 -35.96 14.69 -44.65
C GLN A 267 -37.07 13.64 -44.53
N ALA A 268 -36.80 12.52 -43.85
CA ALA A 268 -37.80 11.49 -43.60
C ALA A 268 -38.93 12.01 -42.71
N VAL A 269 -38.61 12.71 -41.62
CA VAL A 269 -39.60 13.29 -40.70
C VAL A 269 -40.45 14.34 -41.44
N PHE A 270 -39.83 15.21 -42.22
CA PHE A 270 -40.54 16.19 -43.05
C PHE A 270 -41.54 15.49 -43.98
N ALA A 271 -41.10 14.47 -44.74
CA ALA A 271 -41.96 13.73 -45.64
C ALA A 271 -43.16 13.07 -44.93
N TYR A 272 -42.93 12.44 -43.77
CA TYR A 272 -44.01 11.84 -42.98
C TYR A 272 -45.01 12.87 -42.44
N ILE A 273 -44.51 14.00 -41.93
CA ILE A 273 -45.36 15.09 -41.41
C ILE A 273 -46.19 15.70 -42.52
N THR A 274 -45.61 15.93 -43.70
CA THR A 274 -46.32 16.43 -44.88
C THR A 274 -47.37 15.43 -45.36
N ALA A 275 -47.03 14.14 -45.44
CA ALA A 275 -48.00 13.10 -45.82
C ALA A 275 -49.16 12.99 -44.81
N ALA A 276 -48.88 13.07 -43.51
CA ALA A 276 -49.91 13.06 -42.48
C ALA A 276 -50.85 14.28 -42.57
N ARG A 277 -50.28 15.48 -42.80
CA ARG A 277 -51.07 16.69 -43.09
C ARG A 277 -51.99 16.47 -44.28
N ASP A 278 -51.49 15.89 -45.37
CA ASP A 278 -52.27 15.66 -46.60
C ASP A 278 -53.44 14.70 -46.39
N VAL A 279 -53.23 13.61 -45.65
CA VAL A 279 -54.28 12.62 -45.36
C VAL A 279 -55.36 13.17 -44.43
N THR A 280 -55.00 14.10 -43.55
CA THR A 280 -55.91 14.68 -42.55
C THR A 280 -56.56 16.00 -42.99
N ASP A 281 -56.20 16.52 -44.17
CA ASP A 281 -56.62 17.83 -44.68
C ASP A 281 -56.39 18.99 -43.66
N ALA A 282 -55.29 18.92 -42.93
CA ALA A 282 -54.99 19.86 -41.84
C ALA A 282 -54.60 21.29 -42.30
N GLY A 283 -54.58 21.53 -43.62
CA GLY A 283 -54.12 22.79 -44.22
C GLY A 283 -52.59 22.96 -44.22
N PRO A 284 -52.05 23.96 -44.95
CA PRO A 284 -50.61 24.11 -45.15
C PRO A 284 -49.87 24.54 -43.87
N PHE A 285 -48.66 24.03 -43.68
CA PHE A 285 -47.79 24.42 -42.59
C PHE A 285 -47.32 25.87 -42.71
N PRO A 286 -46.95 26.53 -41.59
CA PRO A 286 -46.47 27.91 -41.61
C PRO A 286 -45.27 28.18 -42.53
N TRP A 287 -44.39 27.18 -42.73
CA TRP A 287 -43.21 27.30 -43.60
C TRP A 287 -43.54 27.14 -45.10
N GLU A 288 -44.71 26.65 -45.46
CA GLU A 288 -45.17 26.51 -46.85
C GLU A 288 -45.98 27.71 -47.30
N GLN A 289 -46.42 28.54 -46.36
CA GLN A 289 -47.12 29.77 -46.69
C GLN A 289 -46.12 30.71 -47.37
N PRO A 290 -46.46 31.30 -48.54
CA PRO A 290 -45.61 32.30 -49.17
C PRO A 290 -45.30 33.37 -48.13
N THR A 291 -44.04 33.57 -47.79
CA THR A 291 -43.62 34.73 -46.99
C THR A 291 -44.19 35.93 -47.71
N ARG A 292 -45.25 36.54 -47.16
CA ARG A 292 -45.92 37.68 -47.78
C ARG A 292 -44.83 38.68 -48.11
N SER A 293 -44.56 38.83 -49.40
CA SER A 293 -43.62 39.81 -49.91
C SER A 293 -43.96 41.12 -49.25
N ARG A 294 -43.07 41.59 -48.37
CA ARG A 294 -43.17 42.89 -47.71
C ARG A 294 -43.58 43.90 -48.79
N PRO A 295 -44.65 44.70 -48.62
CA PRO A 295 -45.16 45.53 -49.69
C PRO A 295 -44.01 46.40 -50.21
N ARG A 296 -43.67 46.15 -51.48
CA ARG A 296 -42.68 46.89 -52.24
C ARG A 296 -43.20 48.32 -52.30
N ARG A 297 -42.77 49.17 -51.37
CA ARG A 297 -43.05 50.61 -51.37
C ARG A 297 -42.51 51.15 -52.69
N SER A 298 -43.42 51.38 -53.62
CA SER A 298 -43.24 52.15 -54.83
C SER A 298 -42.82 53.57 -54.44
N ARG A 299 -41.51 53.77 -54.28
CA ARG A 299 -40.91 55.10 -54.28
C ARG A 299 -40.44 55.37 -55.68
N ALA A 300 -41.35 55.90 -56.49
CA ALA A 300 -40.98 56.69 -57.65
C ALA A 300 -40.22 57.91 -57.13
N LEU A 301 -38.92 57.97 -57.36
CA LEU A 301 -38.25 59.25 -57.49
C LEU A 301 -37.17 59.14 -58.57
N ARG A 302 -37.37 59.95 -59.60
CA ARG A 302 -36.47 60.22 -60.72
C ARG A 302 -35.12 60.76 -60.25
N SER A 303 -34.04 60.25 -60.84
CA SER A 303 -32.96 61.02 -61.49
C SER A 303 -31.81 60.06 -61.81
N ARG A 304 -31.57 59.75 -63.09
CA ARG A 304 -30.60 60.40 -63.99
C ARG A 304 -29.13 60.19 -63.59
N LEU A 305 -28.40 59.67 -64.59
CA LEU A 305 -26.96 59.78 -64.87
C LEU A 305 -26.01 58.77 -64.23
N GLY A 306 -25.22 58.12 -65.09
CA GLY A 306 -23.88 57.61 -64.74
C GLY A 306 -23.64 56.14 -65.01
N THR A 307 -23.38 55.79 -66.27
CA THR A 307 -22.54 54.65 -66.68
C THR A 307 -21.10 54.80 -66.15
N PRO A 308 -20.17 53.85 -66.39
CA PRO A 308 -20.18 52.38 -66.34
C PRO A 308 -18.93 51.90 -65.52
N PHE A 309 -18.40 50.70 -65.81
CA PHE A 309 -17.16 50.04 -65.29
C PHE A 309 -17.37 49.11 -64.08
N ALA A 310 -16.76 47.93 -63.98
CA ALA A 310 -16.03 47.08 -64.93
C ALA A 310 -15.72 45.73 -64.26
N ARG A 311 -15.48 44.73 -65.12
CA ARG A 311 -14.45 43.66 -65.02
C ARG A 311 -14.26 42.91 -63.69
N THR A 312 -14.70 41.64 -63.64
CA THR A 312 -13.92 40.39 -63.88
C THR A 312 -13.11 39.90 -62.65
N PRO A 313 -12.73 38.61 -62.60
CA PRO A 313 -12.96 37.76 -61.43
C PRO A 313 -11.63 37.19 -60.88
N ALA A 314 -11.75 36.03 -60.23
CA ALA A 314 -10.70 35.04 -59.93
C ALA A 314 -10.05 35.14 -58.55
N GLY A 315 -9.85 33.97 -57.94
CA GLY A 315 -9.04 33.83 -56.75
C GLY A 315 -9.32 32.58 -55.90
N HIS A 316 -9.24 31.40 -56.49
CA HIS A 316 -8.68 30.23 -55.78
C HIS A 316 -7.15 30.46 -55.60
N PRO A 317 -6.38 29.68 -54.82
CA PRO A 317 -6.71 28.77 -53.71
C PRO A 317 -5.69 28.89 -52.53
N ARG A 318 -5.75 27.90 -51.62
CA ARG A 318 -4.60 27.11 -51.10
C ARG A 318 -3.93 27.48 -49.75
N THR A 319 -3.97 26.46 -48.88
CA THR A 319 -2.88 25.90 -48.04
C THR A 319 -2.25 26.72 -46.93
N GLY A 320 -2.15 26.07 -45.77
CA GLY A 320 -1.28 26.47 -44.66
C GLY A 320 -1.24 25.37 -43.59
N ASP A 321 -0.60 24.24 -43.93
CA ASP A 321 0.05 23.38 -42.94
C ASP A 321 1.22 24.14 -42.32
N GLY A 322 1.46 23.92 -41.02
CA GLY A 322 2.72 24.25 -40.40
C GLY A 322 2.60 24.54 -38.91
N LEU A 323 2.93 23.55 -38.08
CA LEU A 323 3.57 23.81 -36.79
C LEU A 323 4.69 22.78 -36.58
N PRO A 324 5.85 23.21 -36.02
CA PRO A 324 6.88 22.32 -35.50
C PRO A 324 6.45 21.60 -34.23
#